data_AF-A0A8T7GPQ4-F1
#
_entry.id   AF-A0A8T7GPQ4-F1
#
_cell.length_a   1.000
_cell.length_b   1.000
_cell.length_c   1.000
_cell.angle_alpha   90.00
_cell.angle_beta   90.00
_cell.angle_gamma   90.00
#
_symmetry.space_group_name_H-M   'P 1'
#
loop_
_entity.id
_entity.type
_entity.pdbx_description
1 polymer ?
#
loop_
_entity_poly.entity_id
_entity_poly.type
_entity_poly.pdbx_seq_one_letter_code
_entity_poly.pdbx_strand_id
1 'polypeptide(L)' 'MRRVHAVAVGGLDSSNGAGVTVAATVGRLMGVHFHTVPAAVVAETEEGVEAVEP' A
#
# COMPACT_ATOMS: atom_id res chain seq x y z
N MET A 1 -9.62 -17.18 17.66
CA MET A 1 -9.29 -16.71 16.29
C MET A 1 -7.79 -16.69 16.15
N ARG A 2 -7.21 -17.30 15.11
CA ARG A 2 -5.76 -17.27 14.87
C ARG A 2 -5.40 -15.94 14.17
N ARG A 3 -4.30 -15.30 14.57
CA ARG A 3 -3.82 -14.08 13.89
C ARG A 3 -3.29 -14.47 12.51
N VAL A 4 -3.80 -13.83 11.47
CA VAL A 4 -3.35 -14.04 10.08
C VAL A 4 -2.38 -12.92 9.73
N HIS A 5 -1.20 -13.29 9.25
CA HIS A 5 -0.17 -12.37 8.77
C HIS A 5 0.00 -12.57 7.27
N ALA A 6 0.15 -11.48 6.53
CA ALA A 6 0.34 -11.49 5.08
C ALA A 6 1.39 -10.45 4.67
N VAL A 7 1.93 -10.58 3.46
CA VAL A 7 2.84 -9.61 2.86
C VAL A 7 2.18 -9.03 1.61
N ALA A 8 2.16 -7.70 1.49
CA ALA A 8 1.71 -6.99 0.30
C ALA A 8 2.90 -6.30 -0.36
N VAL A 9 3.15 -6.62 -1.63
CA VAL A 9 4.19 -6.00 -2.45
C VAL A 9 3.52 -5.26 -3.60
N GLY A 10 3.83 -3.98 -3.79
CA GLY A 10 3.20 -3.17 -4.83
C GLY A 10 3.53 -1.69 -4.72
N GLY A 11 2.87 -0.87 -5.56
CA GLY A 11 3.04 0.58 -5.51
C GLY A 11 2.56 1.18 -4.19
N LEU A 12 3.29 2.18 -3.69
CA LEU A 12 2.89 3.05 -2.60
C LEU A 12 2.31 4.33 -3.19
N ASP A 13 1.00 4.50 -3.07
CA ASP A 13 0.30 5.69 -3.53
C ASP A 13 0.26 6.75 -2.42
N SER A 14 0.82 7.93 -2.69
CA SER A 14 0.89 9.05 -1.74
C SER A 14 -0.47 9.61 -1.34
N SER A 15 -1.50 9.43 -2.19
CA SER A 15 -2.88 9.84 -1.89
C SER A 15 -3.58 8.85 -0.93
N ASN A 16 -2.95 7.70 -0.66
CA ASN A 16 -3.49 6.58 0.12
C ASN A 16 -4.74 5.91 -0.51
N GLY A 17 -5.05 6.20 -1.78
CA GLY A 17 -6.24 5.67 -2.47
C GLY A 17 -6.05 4.27 -3.07
N ALA A 18 -4.80 3.84 -3.28
CA ALA A 18 -4.47 2.57 -3.92
C ALA A 18 -3.23 1.86 -3.31
N GLY A 19 -2.87 0.74 -3.93
CA GLY A 19 -1.59 0.07 -3.68
C GLY A 19 -1.46 -0.59 -2.30
N VAL A 20 -0.23 -0.64 -1.78
CA VAL A 20 0.08 -1.30 -0.50
C VAL A 20 -0.59 -0.61 0.70
N THR A 21 -0.93 0.67 0.58
CA THR A 21 -1.63 1.43 1.62
C THR A 21 -3.06 0.92 1.83
N VAL A 22 -3.78 0.64 0.73
CA VAL A 22 -5.13 0.06 0.80
C VAL A 22 -5.07 -1.36 1.35
N ALA A 23 -4.07 -2.16 0.95
CA ALA A 23 -3.90 -3.52 1.48
C ALA A 23 -3.74 -3.52 3.02
N ALA A 24 -2.96 -2.60 3.58
CA ALA A 24 -2.84 -2.45 5.03
C ALA A 24 -4.18 -2.06 5.71
N THR A 25 -4.94 -1.16 5.08
CA THR A 25 -6.22 -0.67 5.61
C THR A 25 -7.30 -1.76 5.57
N VAL A 26 -7.49 -2.41 4.42
CA VAL A 26 -8.42 -3.54 4.26
C VAL A 26 -8.01 -4.70 5.16
N GLY A 27 -6.72 -5.01 5.23
CA GLY A 27 -6.19 -6.01 6.13
C GLY A 27 -6.59 -5.80 7.59
N ARG A 28 -6.44 -4.56 8.08
CA ARG A 28 -6.86 -4.19 9.43
C ARG A 28 -8.35 -4.45 9.66
N LEU A 29 -9.21 -4.11 8.70
CA LEU A 29 -10.65 -4.37 8.76
C LEU A 29 -10.98 -5.86 8.73
N MET A 30 -10.17 -6.67 8.04
CA MET A 30 -10.33 -8.12 7.94
C MET A 30 -9.65 -8.90 9.08
N GLY A 31 -9.00 -8.23 10.04
CA GLY A 31 -8.22 -8.89 11.09
C GLY A 31 -6.94 -9.58 10.60
N VAL A 32 -6.43 -9.16 9.43
CA VAL A 32 -5.18 -9.63 8.82
C VAL A 32 -4.10 -8.56 8.98
N HIS A 33 -2.97 -8.92 9.56
CA HIS A 33 -1.83 -8.02 9.67
C HIS A 33 -0.97 -8.10 8.40
N PHE A 34 -1.03 -7.09 7.55
CA PHE A 34 -0.16 -6.99 6.37
C PHE A 34 1.16 -6.30 6.71
N HIS A 35 2.25 -6.90 6.27
CA HIS A 35 3.56 -6.25 6.13
C HIS A 35 3.68 -5.74 4.69
N THR A 36 3.91 -4.44 4.51
CA THR A 36 3.95 -3.81 3.19
C THR A 36 5.39 -3.65 2.72
N VAL A 37 5.63 -3.94 1.45
CA VAL A 37 6.91 -3.70 0.76
C VAL A 37 6.62 -2.82 -0.45
N PRO A 38 6.95 -1.52 -0.41
CA PRO A 38 6.76 -0.64 -1.55
C PRO A 38 7.74 -1.02 -2.66
N ALA A 39 7.20 -1.31 -3.85
CA ALA A 39 7.99 -1.65 -5.05
C ALA A 39 8.23 -0.45 -5.98
N ALA A 40 7.42 0.60 -5.82
CA ALA A 40 7.54 1.90 -6.47
C ALA A 40 6.74 2.91 -5.64
N VAL A 41 7.13 4.18 -5.66
CA VAL A 41 6.35 5.25 -5.02
C VAL A 41 5.64 6.02 -6.12
N VAL A 42 4.33 6.17 -6.00
CA VAL A 42 3.50 6.96 -6.91
C VAL A 42 3.09 8.21 -6.16
N ALA A 43 3.54 9.36 -6.66
CA ALA A 43 3.25 10.64 -6.06
C ALA A 43 2.29 11.45 -6.94
N GLU A 44 1.29 12.06 -6.31
CA GLU A 44 0.51 13.12 -6.94
C GLU A 44 1.30 14.43 -6.86
N THR A 45 1.54 15.03 -8.01
CA THR A 45 2.18 16.36 -8.16
C THR A 45 1.17 17.33 -8.80
N GLU A 46 1.50 18.62 -8.82
CA GLU A 46 0.67 19.62 -9.53
C GLU A 46 0.58 19.35 -11.04
N GLU A 47 1.52 18.57 -11.60
CA GLU A 47 1.61 18.23 -13.02
C GLU A 47 0.94 16.88 -13.36
N GLY A 48 0.55 16.10 -12.34
CA GLY A 48 -0.10 14.80 -12.49
C GLY A 48 0.54 13.70 -11.64
N VAL A 49 0.31 12.46 -12.04
CA VAL A 49 0.82 11.26 -11.34
C VAL A 49 2.19 10.88 -11.90
N GLU A 50 3.21 10.87 -11.05
CA GLU A 50 4.57 10.46 -11.41
C GLU A 50 4.97 9.19 -10.65
N ALA A 51 5.61 8.26 -11.36
CA ALA A 51 6.20 7.08 -10.77
C ALA A 51 7.67 7.36 -10.40
N VAL A 52 7.96 7.28 -9.11
CA VAL A 52 9.30 7.45 -8.54
C VAL A 52 9.86 6.06 -8.24
N GLU A 53 11.09 5.79 -8.69
CA GLU A 53 11.81 4.57 -8.31
C GLU A 53 12.00 4.53 -6.78
N PRO A 54 11.83 3.35 -6.15
CA PRO A 54 11.78 3.21 -4.69
C PRO A 54 13.08 3.56 -3.96
#